data_AF-A0A534ZRU7-F1
#
_entry.id   AF-A0A534ZRU7-F1
#
_cell.length_a   1.000
_cell.length_b   1.000
_cell.length_c   1.000
_cell.angle_alpha   90.00
_cell.angle_beta   90.00
_cell.angle_gamma   90.00
#
_symmetry.space_group_name_H-M   'P 1'
#
loop_
_entity.id
_entity.type
_entity.pdbx_description
1 polymer ?
#
loop_
_entity_poly.entity_id
_entity_poly.type
_entity_poly.pdbx_seq_one_letter_code
_entity_poly.pdbx_strand_id
1 'polypeptide(L)' 'MRDVMSTPPRCIESDTSLSEAAKLFLHFGFRCLIVVDDERRKVVQGIVTTMDLLRALI' A
#
# COMPACT_ATOMS: atom_id res chain seq x y z
N MET A 1 12.31 18.82 -4.09
CA MET A 1 11.92 17.56 -3.41
C MET A 1 10.55 17.04 -3.84
N ARG A 2 9.57 17.91 -4.16
CA ARG A 2 8.29 17.45 -4.73
C ARG A 2 8.46 16.73 -6.08
N ASP A 3 9.43 17.18 -6.88
CA ASP A 3 9.63 16.75 -8.27
C ASP A 3 10.13 15.31 -8.42
N VAL A 4 10.51 14.66 -7.31
CA VAL A 4 11.00 13.27 -7.30
C VAL A 4 9.98 12.28 -6.72
N MET A 5 8.82 12.76 -6.23
CA MET A 5 7.78 11.91 -5.65
C MET A 5 6.86 11.34 -6.73
N SER A 6 6.52 10.05 -6.64
CA SER A 6 5.47 9.47 -7.47
C SER A 6 4.11 10.07 -7.10
N THR A 7 3.42 10.65 -8.08
CA THR A 7 2.10 11.27 -7.90
C THR A 7 1.14 10.79 -9.00
N PRO A 8 -0.06 10.29 -8.66
CA PRO A 8 -0.54 10.03 -7.31
C PRO A 8 0.20 8.83 -6.67
N PRO A 9 0.44 8.85 -5.35
CA PRO A 9 0.94 7.66 -4.67
C PRO A 9 -0.12 6.55 -4.75
N ARG A 10 0.35 5.31 -4.73
CA ARG A 10 -0.53 4.14 -4.72
C ARG A 10 -0.93 3.83 -3.28
N CYS A 11 -2.23 3.85 -3.03
CA CYS A 11 -2.81 3.63 -1.71
C CYS A 11 -3.81 2.48 -1.73
N ILE A 12 -4.02 1.88 -0.57
CA ILE A 12 -5.09 0.93 -0.26
C ILE A 12 -5.85 1.40 0.99
N GLU A 13 -7.08 0.95 1.14
CA GLU A 13 -7.89 1.22 2.33
C GLU A 13 -7.46 0.31 3.48
N SER A 14 -7.74 0.73 4.71
CA SER A 14 -7.35 0.02 5.94
C SER A 14 -8.00 -1.36 6.08
N ASP A 15 -9.12 -1.60 5.41
CA ASP A 15 -9.84 -2.87 5.35
C ASP A 15 -9.43 -3.75 4.13
N THR A 16 -8.51 -3.27 3.29
CA THR A 16 -8.01 -4.03 2.14
C THR A 16 -7.30 -5.30 2.62
N SER A 17 -7.76 -6.46 2.14
CA SER A 17 -7.17 -7.74 2.53
C SER A 17 -5.71 -7.88 2.08
N LEU A 18 -4.93 -8.66 2.85
CA LEU A 18 -3.53 -8.98 2.50
C LEU A 18 -3.39 -9.69 1.14
N SER A 19 -4.39 -10.48 0.74
CA SER A 19 -4.42 -11.13 -0.58
C SER A 19 -4.55 -10.10 -1.71
N GLU A 20 -5.42 -9.11 -1.56
CA GLU A 20 -5.53 -8.02 -2.54
C GLU A 20 -4.26 -7.18 -2.58
N ALA A 21 -3.68 -6.84 -1.42
CA ALA A 21 -2.39 -6.17 -1.36
C ALA A 21 -1.27 -6.97 -2.08
N ALA A 22 -1.24 -8.30 -1.90
CA ALA A 22 -0.30 -9.19 -2.60
C ALA A 22 -0.46 -9.13 -4.12
N LYS A 23 -1.71 -9.18 -4.62
CA LYS A 23 -1.99 -9.04 -6.06
C LYS A 23 -1.50 -7.69 -6.59
N LEU A 24 -1.69 -6.60 -5.84
CA LEU A 24 -1.22 -5.27 -6.23
C LEU A 24 0.30 -5.21 -6.32
N PHE A 25 1.03 -5.83 -5.38
CA PHE A 25 2.48 -5.91 -5.45
C PHE A 25 2.97 -6.68 -6.69
N LEU A 26 2.35 -7.82 -6.98
CA LEU A 26 2.69 -8.63 -8.16
C LEU A 26 2.38 -7.91 -9.47
N HIS A 27 1.21 -7.26 -9.55
CA HIS A 27 0.75 -6.62 -10.77
C HIS A 27 1.54 -5.35 -11.10
N PHE A 28 1.84 -4.53 -10.09
CA PHE A 28 2.49 -3.23 -10.32
C PHE A 28 4.00 -3.22 -10.08
N GLY A 29 4.57 -4.30 -9.52
CA GLY A 29 5.99 -4.38 -9.18
C GLY A 29 6.44 -3.44 -8.05
N PHE A 30 5.49 -2.80 -7.35
CA PHE A 30 5.79 -1.99 -6.18
C PHE A 30 6.10 -2.89 -4.99
N ARG A 31 6.91 -2.37 -4.06
CA ARG A 31 7.26 -3.08 -2.82
C ARG A 31 6.60 -2.49 -1.57
N CYS A 32 5.86 -1.39 -1.73
CA CYS A 32 5.20 -0.63 -0.67
C CYS A 32 3.86 -0.09 -1.17
N LEU A 33 2.84 -0.14 -0.30
CA LEU A 33 1.55 0.51 -0.47
C LEU A 33 1.28 1.40 0.75
N ILE A 34 0.69 2.57 0.52
CA ILE A 34 0.26 3.47 1.59
C ILE A 34 -1.13 3.04 2.05
N VAL A 35 -1.31 2.84 3.36
CA VAL A 35 -2.61 2.56 3.94
C VAL A 35 -3.26 3.87 4.34
N VAL A 36 -4.47 4.12 3.86
CA VAL A 36 -5.24 5.34 4.15
C VAL A 36 -6.59 5.01 4.77
N ASP A 37 -7.13 5.99 5.49
CA ASP A 37 -8.49 5.93 6.03
C ASP A 37 -9.50 6.40 4.99
N ASP A 38 -10.52 5.57 4.76
CA ASP A 38 -11.74 5.86 3.99
C ASP A 38 -11.54 6.31 2.51
N GLU A 39 -12.64 6.33 1.76
CA GLU A 39 -12.73 6.61 0.31
C GLU A 39 -12.05 7.94 -0.09
N ARG A 40 -11.94 8.87 0.87
CA ARG A 40 -11.37 10.20 0.62
C ARG A 40 -9.84 10.22 0.65
N ARG A 41 -9.17 9.14 1.12
CA ARG A 41 -7.70 9.02 1.18
C ARG A 41 -7.01 10.18 1.90
N LYS A 42 -7.69 10.81 2.87
CA LYS A 42 -7.25 12.07 3.49
C LYS A 42 -6.30 11.88 4.66
N VAL A 43 -6.32 10.70 5.28
CA VAL A 43 -5.50 10.38 6.44
C VAL A 43 -4.66 9.15 6.13
N VAL A 44 -3.35 9.26 6.29
CA VAL A 44 -2.44 8.12 6.18
C VAL A 44 -2.43 7.38 7.51
N GLN A 45 -2.84 6.12 7.48
CA GLN A 45 -2.85 5.23 8.65
C GLN A 45 -1.50 4.49 8.79
N GLY A 46 -0.81 4.24 7.68
CA GLY A 46 0.49 3.59 7.72
C GLY A 46 1.00 3.15 6.35
N ILE A 47 1.90 2.17 6.37
CA ILE A 47 2.47 1.54 5.19
C ILE A 47 2.42 0.03 5.34
N VAL A 48 2.27 -0.68 4.22
CA VAL A 48 2.49 -2.13 4.16
C VAL A 48 3.48 -2.42 3.06
N THR A 49 4.42 -3.32 3.34
CA THR A 49 5.44 -3.75 2.39
C THR A 49 5.27 -5.21 2.02
N THR A 50 5.90 -5.61 0.93
CA THR A 50 6.01 -7.04 0.56
C THR A 50 6.62 -7.89 1.67
N MET A 51 7.51 -7.33 2.49
CA MET A 51 8.10 -8.04 3.64
C MET A 51 7.09 -8.26 4.76
N ASP A 52 6.18 -7.31 4.99
CA ASP A 52 5.13 -7.46 6.01
C ASP A 52 4.16 -8.58 5.64
N LEU A 53 3.87 -8.76 4.34
CA LEU A 53 3.12 -9.92 3.86
C LEU A 53 3.83 -11.25 4.13
N LEU A 54 5.14 -11.32 3.86
CA LEU A 54 5.92 -12.53 4.14
C LEU A 54 5.93 -12.85 5.64
N ARG A 55 6.05 -11.84 6.50
CA ARG A 55 5.99 -11.99 7.96
C ARG A 55 4.63 -12.44 8.47
N ALA A 56 3.54 -12.12 7.78
CA ALA A 56 2.20 -12.54 8.18
C ALA A 56 1.88 -14.00 7.83
N LEU A 57 2.68 -14.64 6.97
CA LEU A 57 2.51 -16.03 6.53
C LEU A 57 3.29 -17.05 7.36
N ILE A 58 4.20 -16.60 8.21
CA ILE A 58 5.06 -17.42 9.08
C ILE A 58 4.74 -17.16 10.55
#